data_AF-A0A4S1M9S7-F1
#
_entry.id   AF-A0A4S1M9S7-F1
#
_cell.length_a   1.000
_cell.length_b   1.000
_cell.length_c   1.000
_cell.angle_alpha   90.00
_cell.angle_beta   90.00
_cell.angle_gamma   90.00
#
_symmetry.space_group_name_H-M   'P 1'
#
loop_
_entity.id
_entity.type
_entity.pdbx_description
1 polymer ?
#
loop_
_entity_poly.entity_id
_entity_poly.type
_entity_poly.pdbx_seq_one_letter_code
_entity_poly.pdbx_strand_id
1 'polypeptide(L)'
;MRYANSIRVWWQWLVGSNPQLLLIIGMTAGGGFIAALVWEWLGAVPCAFCKLERTLLALVALTVLLGQGGKKYTRDLLAVVGFMWLALCVVFVRHIGIQYRLFSLPKACLGTLPSHNVLEMERFLSHKPQASCDQMDFLFLGLPPTVYLLALCVVMVGLCFWGFLRHDKA
;
A
#
# COMPACT_ATOMS: atom_id res chain seq x y z
N MET A 1 -16.23 -36.87 11.35
CA MET A 1 -16.35 -36.25 10.01
C MET A 1 -17.30 -35.02 9.95
N ARG A 2 -17.56 -34.29 11.06
CA ARG A 2 -18.37 -33.04 11.03
C ARG A 2 -17.53 -31.75 10.91
N TYR A 3 -16.25 -31.77 11.29
CA TYR A 3 -15.35 -30.60 11.23
C TYR A 3 -14.84 -30.27 9.82
N ALA A 4 -14.62 -31.29 8.97
CA ALA A 4 -14.15 -31.09 7.59
C ALA A 4 -15.16 -30.32 6.71
N ASN A 5 -16.45 -30.40 7.04
CA ASN A 5 -17.51 -29.71 6.29
C ASN A 5 -17.61 -28.23 6.68
N SER A 6 -17.28 -27.87 7.93
CA SER A 6 -17.23 -26.47 8.38
C SER A 6 -16.15 -25.70 7.63
N ILE A 7 -14.91 -26.22 7.58
CA ILE A 7 -13.78 -25.56 6.90
C ILE A 7 -14.10 -25.29 5.43
N ARG A 8 -14.75 -26.24 4.74
CA ARG A 8 -15.14 -26.10 3.33
C ARG A 8 -16.18 -25.00 3.11
N VAL A 9 -17.12 -24.82 4.04
CA VAL A 9 -18.15 -23.78 3.99
C VAL A 9 -17.55 -22.39 4.27
N TRP A 10 -16.66 -22.28 5.27
CA TRP A 10 -15.91 -21.04 5.53
C TRP A 10 -15.02 -20.66 4.33
N TRP A 11 -14.38 -21.65 3.73
CA TRP A 11 -13.62 -21.47 2.51
C TRP A 11 -14.49 -21.00 1.35
N GLN A 12 -15.66 -21.61 1.11
CA GLN A 12 -16.57 -21.18 0.04
C GLN A 12 -17.15 -19.77 0.29
N TRP A 13 -17.35 -19.36 1.54
CA TRP A 13 -17.79 -18.01 1.88
C TRP A 13 -16.72 -16.94 1.63
N LEU A 14 -15.48 -17.20 2.03
CA LEU A 14 -14.34 -16.31 1.77
C LEU A 14 -13.93 -16.24 0.29
N VAL A 15 -14.29 -17.25 -0.51
CA VAL A 15 -13.64 -17.53 -1.82
C VAL A 15 -14.63 -17.62 -2.99
N GLY A 16 -15.93 -17.68 -2.74
CA GLY A 16 -16.93 -17.37 -3.76
C GLY A 16 -16.71 -15.95 -4.29
N SER A 17 -17.27 -15.61 -5.45
CA SER A 17 -17.28 -14.29 -6.11
C SER A 17 -17.99 -13.21 -5.27
N ASN A 18 -17.60 -13.09 -4.01
CA ASN A 18 -18.29 -12.38 -2.96
C ASN A 18 -17.69 -10.99 -2.81
N PRO A 19 -18.52 -9.95 -2.69
CA PRO A 19 -18.09 -8.58 -2.38
C PRO A 19 -17.28 -8.50 -1.07
N GLN A 20 -17.36 -9.53 -0.22
CA GLN A 20 -16.58 -9.68 1.01
C GLN A 20 -15.07 -9.78 0.78
N LEU A 21 -14.61 -10.50 -0.25
CA LEU A 21 -13.17 -10.57 -0.56
C LEU A 21 -12.65 -9.19 -0.95
N LEU A 22 -13.40 -8.49 -1.79
CA LEU A 22 -13.09 -7.13 -2.21
C LEU A 22 -13.07 -6.16 -1.02
N LEU A 23 -14.04 -6.28 -0.09
CA LEU A 23 -14.06 -5.55 1.17
C LEU A 23 -12.81 -5.79 2.00
N ILE A 24 -12.40 -7.05 2.20
CA ILE A 24 -11.19 -7.39 2.96
C ILE A 24 -9.97 -6.73 2.33
N ILE A 25 -9.84 -6.80 1.00
CA ILE A 25 -8.73 -6.20 0.25
C ILE A 25 -8.71 -4.67 0.44
N GLY A 26 -9.87 -4.00 0.31
CA GLY A 26 -9.98 -2.56 0.50
C GLY A 26 -9.76 -2.11 1.95
N MET A 27 -10.28 -2.86 2.92
CA MET A 27 -10.05 -2.62 4.35
C MET A 27 -8.59 -2.76 4.71
N THR A 28 -7.88 -3.71 4.09
CA THR A 28 -6.44 -3.87 4.31
C THR A 28 -5.67 -2.65 3.79
N ALA A 29 -6.02 -2.15 2.60
CA ALA A 29 -5.42 -0.92 2.07
C ALA A 29 -5.73 0.30 2.95
N GLY A 30 -6.99 0.45 3.38
CA GLY A 30 -7.43 1.53 4.28
C GLY A 30 -6.77 1.46 5.65
N GLY A 31 -6.62 0.26 6.21
CA GLY A 31 -5.89 0.02 7.46
C GLY A 31 -4.42 0.43 7.37
N GLY A 32 -3.75 0.10 6.26
CA GLY A 32 -2.38 0.55 6.00
C GLY A 32 -2.26 2.07 5.90
N PHE A 33 -3.21 2.73 5.22
CA PHE A 33 -3.28 4.19 5.13
C PHE A 33 -3.45 4.84 6.51
N ILE A 34 -4.40 4.35 7.32
CA ILE A 34 -4.67 4.86 8.66
C ILE A 34 -3.46 4.63 9.57
N ALA A 35 -2.84 3.45 9.52
CA ALA A 35 -1.65 3.16 10.31
C ALA A 35 -0.50 4.14 10.00
N ALA A 36 -0.30 4.49 8.72
CA ALA A 36 0.70 5.48 8.32
C ALA A 36 0.38 6.89 8.87
N LEU A 37 -0.89 7.29 8.92
CA LEU A 37 -1.30 8.57 9.51
C LEU A 37 -1.11 8.59 11.03
N VAL A 38 -1.44 7.50 11.71
CA VAL A 38 -1.18 7.37 13.15
C VAL A 38 0.32 7.47 13.42
N TRP A 39 1.16 6.86 12.59
CA TRP A 39 2.60 6.92 12.73
C TRP A 39 3.16 8.35 12.54
N GLU A 40 2.65 9.08 11.56
CA GLU A 40 2.99 10.50 11.37
C GLU A 40 2.51 11.36 12.56
N TRP A 41 1.34 11.07 13.11
CA TRP A 41 0.82 11.75 14.30
C TRP A 41 1.69 11.50 15.54
N LEU A 42 2.29 10.32 15.66
CA LEU A 42 3.28 9.98 16.69
C LEU A 42 4.65 10.65 16.50
N GLY A 43 4.81 11.46 15.44
CA GLY A 43 6.02 12.27 15.21
C GLY A 43 6.96 11.74 14.13
N ALA A 44 6.62 10.64 13.46
CA ALA A 44 7.42 10.16 12.33
C ALA A 44 7.37 11.14 11.15
N VAL A 45 8.51 11.35 10.49
CA VAL A 45 8.61 12.26 9.35
C VAL A 45 8.57 11.43 8.06
N PRO A 46 7.50 11.52 7.24
CA PRO A 46 7.41 10.70 6.05
C PRO A 46 8.34 11.22 4.94
N CYS A 47 9.12 10.32 4.36
CA CYS A 47 9.87 10.60 3.13
C CYS A 47 8.92 10.71 1.92
N ALA A 48 9.45 11.12 0.76
CA ALA A 48 8.65 11.26 -0.46
C ALA A 48 8.00 9.93 -0.90
N PHE A 49 8.71 8.81 -0.76
CA PHE A 49 8.18 7.48 -1.10
C PHE A 49 7.10 7.01 -0.12
N CYS A 50 7.25 7.26 1.19
CA CYS A 50 6.20 6.99 2.17
C CYS A 50 4.88 7.70 1.82
N LYS A 51 4.96 8.96 1.36
CA LYS A 51 3.78 9.71 0.92
C LYS A 51 3.15 9.08 -0.32
N LEU A 52 3.97 8.68 -1.29
CA LEU A 52 3.50 8.01 -2.51
C LEU A 52 2.78 6.68 -2.19
N GLU A 53 3.41 5.80 -1.41
CA GLU A 53 2.82 4.52 -0.98
C GLU A 53 1.49 4.73 -0.28
N ARG A 54 1.43 5.71 0.64
CA ARG A 54 0.21 6.08 1.35
C ARG A 54 -0.89 6.55 0.40
N THR A 55 -0.57 7.42 -0.57
CA THR A 55 -1.59 7.91 -1.52
C THR A 55 -2.14 6.78 -2.38
N LEU A 56 -1.29 5.85 -2.81
CA LEU A 56 -1.73 4.71 -3.60
C LEU A 56 -2.58 3.72 -2.77
N LEU A 57 -2.23 3.49 -1.49
CA LEU A 57 -3.08 2.73 -0.56
C LEU A 57 -4.47 3.37 -0.40
N ALA A 58 -4.52 4.70 -0.23
CA ALA A 58 -5.79 5.44 -0.15
C ALA A 58 -6.61 5.29 -1.43
N LEU A 59 -5.97 5.37 -2.60
CA LEU A 59 -6.63 5.19 -3.89
C LEU A 59 -7.20 3.77 -4.05
N VAL A 60 -6.48 2.74 -3.63
CA VAL A 60 -6.99 1.36 -3.62
C VAL A 60 -8.23 1.25 -2.73
N ALA A 61 -8.15 1.76 -1.50
CA ALA A 61 -9.27 1.72 -0.55
C ALA A 61 -10.50 2.47 -1.11
N LEU A 62 -10.30 3.66 -1.68
CA LEU A 62 -11.37 4.45 -2.28
C LEU A 62 -11.99 3.75 -3.50
N THR A 63 -11.17 3.14 -4.35
CA THR A 63 -11.64 2.40 -5.54
C THR A 63 -12.53 1.24 -5.12
N VAL A 64 -12.13 0.50 -4.07
CA VAL A 64 -12.95 -0.56 -3.50
C VAL A 64 -14.25 -0.02 -2.91
N LEU A 65 -14.21 1.08 -2.15
CA LEU A 65 -15.41 1.66 -1.54
C LEU A 65 -16.43 2.15 -2.57
N LEU A 66 -15.97 2.84 -3.62
CA LEU A 66 -16.84 3.36 -4.67
C LEU A 66 -17.37 2.24 -5.60
N GLY A 67 -16.61 1.16 -5.78
CA GLY A 67 -16.96 0.06 -6.68
C GLY A 67 -17.96 -0.96 -6.13
N GLN A 68 -18.44 -0.82 -4.89
CA GLN A 68 -19.27 -1.85 -4.22
C GLN A 68 -20.73 -1.95 -4.72
N GLY A 69 -21.12 -1.13 -5.69
CA GLY A 69 -22.52 -0.97 -6.11
C GLY A 69 -23.17 -2.15 -6.83
N GLY A 70 -22.43 -3.19 -7.24
CA GLY A 70 -23.08 -4.33 -7.92
C GLY A 70 -22.20 -5.54 -8.20
N LYS A 71 -22.77 -6.73 -7.96
CA LYS A 71 -22.14 -8.04 -8.22
C LYS A 71 -21.66 -8.22 -9.67
N LYS A 72 -22.27 -7.52 -10.62
CA LYS A 72 -21.92 -7.57 -12.05
C LYS A 72 -20.49 -7.09 -12.33
N TYR A 73 -19.99 -6.12 -11.55
CA TYR A 73 -18.69 -5.49 -11.79
C TYR A 73 -17.60 -5.98 -10.85
N THR A 74 -17.91 -6.93 -9.95
CA THR A 74 -16.94 -7.46 -8.97
C THR A 74 -15.71 -8.05 -9.64
N ARG A 75 -15.88 -8.76 -10.76
CA ARG A 75 -14.77 -9.33 -11.53
C ARG A 75 -13.83 -8.26 -12.06
N ASP A 76 -14.37 -7.26 -12.77
CA ASP A 76 -13.57 -6.19 -13.38
C ASP A 76 -12.87 -5.36 -12.29
N LEU A 77 -13.58 -5.10 -11.19
CA LEU A 77 -13.03 -4.39 -10.05
C LEU A 77 -11.89 -5.15 -9.36
N LEU A 78 -11.99 -6.49 -9.24
CA LEU A 78 -10.90 -7.35 -8.74
C LEU A 78 -9.66 -7.26 -9.64
N ALA A 79 -9.85 -7.21 -10.97
CA ALA A 79 -8.74 -7.05 -11.90
C ALA A 79 -8.07 -5.67 -11.74
N VAL A 80 -8.86 -4.59 -11.73
CA VAL A 80 -8.36 -3.22 -11.55
C VAL A 80 -7.61 -3.08 -10.23
N VAL A 81 -8.22 -3.49 -9.12
CA VAL A 81 -7.60 -3.44 -7.79
C VAL A 81 -6.34 -4.33 -7.74
N GLY A 82 -6.35 -5.49 -8.41
CA GLY A 82 -5.17 -6.34 -8.56
C GLY A 82 -4.00 -5.63 -9.24
N PHE A 83 -4.24 -4.91 -10.33
CA PHE A 83 -3.21 -4.11 -10.99
C PHE A 83 -2.72 -2.93 -10.13
N MET A 84 -3.61 -2.29 -9.37
CA MET A 84 -3.21 -1.22 -8.45
C MET A 84 -2.29 -1.75 -7.34
N TRP A 85 -2.61 -2.90 -6.73
CA TRP A 85 -1.71 -3.56 -5.79
C TRP A 85 -0.39 -3.96 -6.45
N LEU A 86 -0.42 -4.48 -7.68
CA LEU A 86 0.82 -4.83 -8.39
C LEU A 86 1.72 -3.60 -8.57
N ALA A 87 1.15 -2.46 -8.99
CA ALA A 87 1.88 -1.19 -9.07
C ALA A 87 2.44 -0.77 -7.70
N LEU A 88 1.67 -0.94 -6.63
CA LEU A 88 2.10 -0.67 -5.26
C LEU A 88 3.30 -1.52 -4.85
N CYS A 89 3.32 -2.80 -5.21
CA CYS A 89 4.44 -3.70 -4.94
C CYS A 89 5.72 -3.23 -5.64
N VAL A 90 5.63 -2.72 -6.87
CA VAL A 90 6.80 -2.13 -7.58
C VAL A 90 7.34 -0.92 -6.81
N VAL A 91 6.46 -0.05 -6.31
CA VAL A 91 6.87 1.10 -5.49
C VAL A 91 7.55 0.65 -4.20
N PHE A 92 6.99 -0.32 -3.48
CA PHE A 92 7.61 -0.85 -2.26
C PHE A 92 8.97 -1.49 -2.52
N VAL A 93 9.10 -2.32 -3.57
CA VAL A 93 10.40 -2.91 -3.96
C VAL A 93 11.43 -1.82 -4.24
N ARG A 94 11.02 -0.74 -4.93
CA ARG A 94 11.91 0.39 -5.20
C ARG A 94 12.32 1.10 -3.92
N HIS A 95 11.38 1.36 -3.01
CA HIS A 95 11.65 2.04 -1.74
C HIS A 95 12.57 1.21 -0.84
N ILE A 96 12.29 -0.08 -0.69
CA ILE A 96 13.13 -1.03 0.04
C ILE A 96 14.54 -1.07 -0.56
N GLY A 97 14.66 -1.14 -1.88
CA GLY A 97 15.96 -1.14 -2.54
C GLY A 97 16.75 0.16 -2.32
N ILE A 98 16.08 1.31 -2.20
CA ILE A 98 16.74 2.57 -1.82
C ILE A 98 17.20 2.50 -0.35
N GLN A 99 16.36 2.01 0.57
CA GLN A 99 16.68 1.89 1.99
C GLN A 99 17.88 0.97 2.23
N TYR A 100 17.94 -0.18 1.56
CA TYR A 100 19.10 -1.08 1.60
C TYR A 100 20.27 -0.61 0.72
N ARG A 101 20.20 0.58 0.14
CA ARG A 101 21.23 1.18 -0.73
C ARG A 101 21.58 0.33 -1.95
N LEU A 102 20.66 -0.53 -2.38
CA LEU A 102 20.74 -1.28 -3.64
C LEU A 102 20.46 -0.39 -4.85
N PHE A 103 19.70 0.70 -4.66
CA PHE A 103 19.41 1.69 -5.68
C PHE A 103 19.85 3.08 -5.26
N SER A 104 20.23 3.88 -6.26
CA SER A 104 20.58 5.29 -6.06
C SER A 104 19.40 6.11 -5.55
N LEU A 105 19.68 7.05 -4.65
CA LEU A 105 18.70 7.99 -4.15
C LEU A 105 18.14 8.85 -5.31
N PRO A 106 16.81 8.92 -5.50
CA PRO A 106 16.23 9.79 -6.51
C PRO A 106 16.51 11.26 -6.20
N LYS A 107 16.68 12.08 -7.24
CA LYS A 107 16.86 13.53 -7.09
C LYS A 107 15.72 14.19 -6.31
N ALA A 108 14.52 13.62 -6.35
CA ALA A 108 13.37 14.11 -5.59
C ALA A 108 13.50 13.90 -4.06
N CYS A 109 14.36 12.98 -3.60
CA CYS A 109 14.67 12.78 -2.17
C CYS A 109 15.94 13.54 -1.75
N LEU A 110 16.76 14.00 -2.71
CA LEU A 110 17.88 14.91 -2.48
C LEU A 110 17.29 16.32 -2.42
N GLY A 111 17.14 16.89 -1.22
CA GLY A 111 16.62 18.25 -1.06
C GLY A 111 17.33 19.21 -2.03
N THR A 112 16.60 19.74 -3.01
CA THR A 112 17.13 20.80 -3.88
C THR A 112 17.16 22.08 -3.06
N LEU A 113 18.36 22.57 -2.77
CA LEU A 113 18.53 23.89 -2.19
C LEU A 113 17.87 24.92 -3.15
N PRO A 114 16.94 25.75 -2.65
CA PRO A 114 16.45 26.88 -3.44
C PRO A 114 17.62 27.81 -3.79
N SER A 115 17.40 28.65 -4.80
CA SER A 115 18.42 29.52 -5.40
C SER A 115 19.11 30.46 -4.39
N HIS A 116 20.12 31.21 -4.85
CA HIS A 116 20.98 32.13 -4.08
C HIS A 116 20.26 33.26 -3.30
N ASN A 117 18.93 33.26 -3.20
CA ASN A 117 18.14 34.27 -2.50
C ASN A 117 17.87 33.84 -1.05
N VAL A 118 18.32 34.66 -0.10
CA VAL A 118 18.14 34.46 1.36
C VAL A 118 16.67 34.28 1.74
N LEU A 119 15.74 34.99 1.09
CA LEU A 119 14.31 34.89 1.37
C LEU A 119 13.70 33.54 0.96
N GLU A 120 14.20 32.94 -0.13
CA GLU A 120 13.81 31.59 -0.53
C GLU A 120 14.41 30.53 0.39
N MET A 121 15.64 30.77 0.85
CA MET A 121 16.32 29.90 1.82
C MET A 121 15.61 29.91 3.18
N GLU A 122 15.19 31.08 3.66
CA GLU A 122 14.44 31.24 4.91
C GLU A 122 13.08 30.51 4.84
N ARG A 123 12.37 30.64 3.72
CA ARG A 123 11.13 29.87 3.47
C ARG A 123 11.37 28.38 3.39
N PHE A 124 12.50 27.93 2.83
CA PHE A 124 12.85 26.52 2.76
C PHE A 124 13.16 25.95 4.16
N LEU A 125 13.90 26.71 4.98
CA LEU A 125 14.21 26.36 6.36
C LEU A 125 12.97 26.38 7.27
N SER A 126 11.97 27.20 6.96
CA SER A 126 10.71 27.22 7.71
C SER A 126 9.77 26.05 7.37
N HIS A 127 10.04 25.29 6.30
CA HIS A 127 9.29 24.07 5.99
C HIS A 127 9.84 22.88 6.78
N LYS A 128 8.94 22.01 7.27
CA LYS A 128 9.32 20.79 7.99
C LYS A 128 10.26 19.96 7.10
N PRO A 129 11.48 19.63 7.54
CA PRO A 129 12.45 18.92 6.70
C PRO A 129 11.86 17.59 6.24
N GLN A 130 12.01 17.29 4.95
CA GLN A 130 11.63 15.98 4.42
C GLN A 130 12.70 14.97 4.81
N ALA A 131 12.29 13.84 5.39
CA ALA A 131 13.20 12.75 5.70
C ALA A 131 13.78 12.16 4.41
N SER A 132 15.06 11.77 4.47
CA SER A 132 15.73 11.13 3.34
C SER A 132 15.22 9.69 3.15
N CYS A 133 15.05 9.28 1.90
CA CYS A 133 14.46 7.99 1.54
C CYS A 133 15.39 6.78 1.80
N ASP A 134 16.68 7.02 2.09
CA ASP A 134 17.68 5.99 2.43
C ASP A 134 17.87 5.78 3.93
N GLN A 135 17.16 6.54 4.77
CA GLN A 135 17.21 6.40 6.21
C GLN A 135 16.05 5.49 6.68
N MET A 136 16.40 4.54 7.55
CA MET A 136 15.42 3.66 8.20
C MET A 136 15.18 4.20 9.61
N ASP A 137 14.23 5.13 9.75
CA ASP A 137 13.92 5.76 11.05
C ASP A 137 13.36 4.76 12.09
N PHE A 138 12.80 3.64 11.61
CA PHE A 138 12.20 2.62 12.46
C PHE A 138 12.38 1.23 11.86
N LEU A 139 12.73 0.27 12.72
CA LEU A 139 12.80 -1.15 12.41
C LEU A 139 11.88 -1.90 13.35
N PHE A 140 10.99 -2.71 12.78
CA PHE A 140 10.16 -3.65 13.53
C PHE A 140 10.72 -5.06 13.32
N LEU A 141 11.08 -5.74 14.40
CA LEU A 141 11.76 -7.06 14.37
C LEU A 141 12.98 -7.10 13.42
N GLY A 142 13.72 -5.98 13.32
CA GLY A 142 14.90 -5.86 12.46
C GLY A 142 14.62 -5.57 10.99
N LEU A 143 13.36 -5.39 10.58
CA LEU A 143 12.97 -5.04 9.20
C LEU A 143 12.23 -3.70 9.16
N PRO A 144 12.38 -2.90 8.09
CA PRO A 144 11.62 -1.67 7.94
C PRO A 144 10.13 -1.98 7.66
N PRO A 145 9.20 -1.11 8.08
CA PRO A 145 7.75 -1.26 7.84
C PRO A 145 7.38 -1.52 6.38
N THR A 146 8.16 -0.96 5.45
CA THR A 146 8.02 -1.12 4.00
C THR A 146 8.09 -2.58 3.55
N VAL A 147 8.94 -3.41 4.20
CA VAL A 147 9.06 -4.85 3.88
C VAL A 147 7.80 -5.61 4.27
N TYR A 148 7.20 -5.30 5.42
CA TYR A 148 5.94 -5.90 5.85
C TYR A 148 4.79 -5.53 4.91
N LEU A 149 4.73 -4.27 4.48
CA LEU A 149 3.74 -3.81 3.51
C LEU A 149 3.95 -4.42 2.12
N LEU A 150 5.19 -4.66 1.69
CA LEU A 150 5.47 -5.41 0.46
C LEU A 150 4.94 -6.85 0.56
N ALA A 151 5.22 -7.55 1.66
CA ALA A 151 4.74 -8.92 1.85
C ALA A 151 3.21 -8.99 1.81
N LEU A 152 2.55 -8.05 2.49
CA LEU A 152 1.09 -7.90 2.46
C LEU A 152 0.60 -7.59 1.04
N CYS A 153 1.27 -6.70 0.32
CA CYS A 153 0.94 -6.34 -1.06
C CYS A 153 0.95 -7.57 -1.98
N VAL A 154 1.98 -8.41 -1.89
CA VAL A 154 2.10 -9.65 -2.68
C VAL A 154 0.94 -10.60 -2.37
N VAL A 155 0.56 -10.75 -1.10
CA VAL A 155 -0.61 -11.56 -0.71
C VAL A 155 -1.89 -11.01 -1.32
N MET A 156 -2.10 -9.69 -1.26
CA MET A 156 -3.30 -9.04 -1.82
C MET A 156 -3.36 -9.17 -3.35
N VAL A 157 -2.23 -9.02 -4.05
CA VAL A 157 -2.14 -9.31 -5.50
C VAL A 157 -2.60 -10.73 -5.79
N GLY A 158 -2.08 -11.71 -5.05
CA GLY A 158 -2.45 -13.12 -5.17
C GLY A 158 -3.95 -13.33 -4.98
N LEU A 159 -4.54 -12.73 -3.94
CA LEU A 159 -5.98 -12.81 -3.66
C LEU A 159 -6.83 -12.14 -4.75
N CYS A 160 -6.44 -10.98 -5.28
CA CYS A 160 -7.14 -10.30 -6.37
C CYS A 160 -7.21 -11.18 -7.63
N PHE A 161 -6.06 -11.65 -8.12
CA PHE A 161 -6.01 -12.45 -9.35
C PHE A 161 -6.66 -13.81 -9.17
N TRP A 162 -6.52 -14.41 -7.99
CA TRP A 162 -7.20 -15.66 -7.69
C TRP A 162 -8.72 -15.51 -7.62
N GLY A 163 -9.22 -14.45 -6.98
CA GLY A 163 -10.64 -14.10 -6.97
C GLY A 163 -11.16 -13.85 -8.38
N PHE A 164 -10.40 -13.13 -9.22
CA PHE A 164 -10.71 -12.89 -10.62
C PHE A 164 -10.84 -14.20 -11.42
N LEU A 165 -9.87 -15.12 -11.31
CA LEU A 165 -9.86 -16.40 -12.04
C LEU A 165 -10.96 -17.38 -11.58
N ARG A 166 -11.49 -17.22 -10.36
CA ARG A 166 -12.57 -18.05 -9.82
C ARG A 166 -13.95 -17.44 -9.97
N HIS A 167 -14.03 -16.17 -10.37
CA HIS A 167 -15.31 -15.47 -10.52
C HIS A 167 -16.25 -16.14 -11.53
N ASP A 168 -15.71 -16.76 -12.59
CA ASP A 168 -16.52 -17.42 -13.63
C ASP A 168 -16.95 -18.86 -13.27
N LYS A 169 -16.46 -19.41 -12.14
CA LYS A 169 -16.77 -20.78 -11.69
C LYS A 169 -17.82 -20.83 -10.57
N ALA A 170 -18.34 -19.68 -10.15
CA ALA A 170 -19.31 -19.51 -9.07
C ALA A 170 -20.66 -19.08 -9.65
#